data_AF-A0A7Z7Q048-F1
#
_entry.id   AF-A0A7Z7Q048-F1
#
_cell.length_a   1.000
_cell.length_b   1.000
_cell.length_c   1.000
_cell.angle_alpha   90.00
_cell.angle_beta   90.00
_cell.angle_gamma   90.00
#
_symmetry.space_group_name_H-M   'P 1'
#
loop_
_entity.id
_entity.type
_entity.pdbx_description
1 polymer ?
#
loop_
_entity_poly.entity_id
_entity_poly.type
_entity_poly.pdbx_seq_one_letter_code
_entity_poly.pdbx_strand_id
1 'polypeptide(L)'
;MLEDKKPQLTPVSQLGEFGLIKHLTENFPLENSSSELGIGDDAAVVNPEGKKVVVTTDILAEGVHFNLGYAPLKHLGYKAVVVNLSDLAAMNAVPSQILVSLAASNRFPVEAFEELYAGIGIGMSALPCRSYRRRYHKFQCRTCNEYYCNRPTGRTENC
;
A
#
# COMPACT_ATOMS: atom_id res chain seq x y z
N MET A 1 -4.33 24.23 48.18
CA MET A 1 -5.36 24.16 47.13
C MET A 1 -4.60 24.11 45.81
N LEU A 2 -4.36 22.90 45.29
CA LEU A 2 -3.62 22.72 44.04
C LEU A 2 -4.63 22.88 42.91
N GLU A 3 -4.55 24.00 42.17
CA GLU A 3 -5.37 24.19 40.98
C GLU A 3 -4.84 23.26 39.89
N ASP A 4 -5.65 22.24 39.54
CA ASP A 4 -5.42 21.39 38.38
C ASP A 4 -5.62 22.21 37.09
N LYS A 5 -4.60 22.96 36.69
CA LYS A 5 -4.50 23.57 35.35
C LYS A 5 -4.13 22.49 34.32
N LYS A 6 -5.02 21.52 34.09
CA LYS A 6 -4.87 20.64 32.92
C LYS A 6 -5.24 21.43 31.67
N PRO A 7 -4.37 21.52 30.66
CA PRO A 7 -4.72 22.17 29.40
C PRO A 7 -5.93 21.43 28.79
N GLN A 8 -6.95 22.20 28.40
CA GLN A 8 -8.09 21.68 27.65
C GLN A 8 -7.59 21.27 26.26
N LEU A 9 -7.53 19.97 26.00
CA LEU A 9 -7.10 19.42 24.72
C LEU A 9 -8.30 19.29 23.78
N THR A 10 -8.16 19.77 22.56
CA THR A 10 -9.19 19.62 21.52
C THR A 10 -9.31 18.17 21.10
N PRO A 11 -10.51 17.55 21.15
CA PRO A 11 -10.69 16.19 20.68
C PRO A 11 -10.59 16.11 19.15
N VAL A 12 -9.97 15.04 18.63
CA VAL A 12 -9.80 14.80 17.18
C VAL A 12 -11.14 14.79 16.43
N SER A 13 -12.20 14.28 17.07
CA SER A 13 -13.55 14.23 16.49
C SER A 13 -14.11 15.60 16.10
N GLN A 14 -13.61 16.69 16.69
CA GLN A 14 -14.05 18.04 16.38
C GLN A 14 -13.53 18.54 15.03
N LEU A 15 -12.35 18.08 14.60
CA LEU A 15 -11.75 18.46 13.31
C LEU A 15 -12.12 17.49 12.18
N GLY A 16 -12.39 16.23 12.52
CA GLY A 16 -12.52 15.16 11.53
C GLY A 16 -11.20 14.84 10.83
N GLU A 17 -11.20 13.87 9.92
CA GLU A 17 -9.99 13.38 9.25
C GLU A 17 -9.34 14.46 8.37
N PHE A 18 -10.07 14.96 7.37
CA PHE A 18 -9.55 15.98 6.45
C PHE A 18 -9.18 17.29 7.16
N GLY A 19 -9.95 17.68 8.19
CA GLY A 19 -9.65 18.86 8.98
C GLY A 19 -8.39 18.69 9.83
N LEU A 20 -8.18 17.50 10.40
CA LEU A 20 -6.95 17.18 11.13
C LEU A 20 -5.73 17.15 10.20
N ILE A 21 -5.83 16.51 9.03
CA ILE A 21 -4.74 16.46 8.04
C ILE A 21 -4.34 17.89 7.68
N LYS A 22 -5.31 18.73 7.29
CA LYS A 22 -5.05 20.13 6.95
C LYS A 22 -4.38 20.88 8.11
N HIS A 23 -4.91 20.76 9.32
CA HIS A 23 -4.37 21.45 10.50
C HIS A 23 -2.91 21.04 10.81
N LEU A 24 -2.58 19.77 10.64
CA LEU A 24 -1.23 19.27 10.87
C LEU A 24 -0.26 19.65 9.75
N THR A 25 -0.73 19.80 8.51
CA THR A 25 0.12 19.99 7.32
C THR A 25 0.29 21.45 6.92
N GLU A 26 -0.50 22.36 7.51
CA GLU A 26 -0.48 23.80 7.25
C GLU A 26 0.91 24.45 7.32
N ASN A 27 1.81 23.91 8.15
CA ASN A 27 3.16 24.44 8.36
C ASN A 27 4.27 23.62 7.69
N PHE A 28 3.94 22.67 6.81
CA PHE A 28 4.90 21.80 6.12
C PHE A 28 4.89 22.04 4.61
N PRO A 29 5.54 23.12 4.13
CA PRO A 29 5.66 23.36 2.69
C PRO A 29 6.55 22.30 2.02
N LEU A 30 6.32 22.07 0.72
CA LEU A 30 7.22 21.25 -0.09
C LEU A 30 8.51 22.04 -0.36
N GLU A 31 9.58 21.69 0.36
CA GLU A 31 10.89 22.35 0.20
C GLU A 31 11.76 21.70 -0.88
N ASN A 32 11.53 20.42 -1.16
CA ASN A 32 12.34 19.66 -2.10
C ASN A 32 11.82 19.84 -3.54
N SER A 33 12.69 20.29 -4.45
CA SER A 33 12.38 20.49 -5.87
C SER A 33 12.00 19.20 -6.61
N SER A 34 12.36 18.04 -6.07
CA SER A 34 11.94 16.74 -6.59
C SER A 34 10.53 16.34 -6.16
N SER A 35 9.88 17.02 -5.21
CA SER A 35 8.50 16.72 -4.81
C SER A 35 7.51 17.50 -5.67
N GLU A 36 6.78 16.82 -6.56
CA GLU A 36 5.82 17.46 -7.48
C GLU A 36 4.42 17.59 -6.86
N LEU A 37 4.01 16.59 -6.07
CA LEU A 37 2.71 16.54 -5.42
C LEU A 37 2.89 16.15 -3.95
N GLY A 38 2.32 16.97 -3.07
CA GLY A 38 2.46 16.86 -1.62
C GLY A 38 1.21 16.32 -0.93
N ILE A 39 1.05 16.75 0.32
CA ILE A 39 0.05 16.22 1.24
C ILE A 39 -1.35 16.73 0.87
N GLY A 40 -2.31 15.82 0.64
CA GLY A 40 -3.71 16.16 0.35
C GLY A 40 -4.32 15.45 -0.86
N ASP A 41 -3.54 14.67 -1.60
CA ASP A 41 -4.01 13.76 -2.65
C ASP A 41 -3.80 12.29 -2.21
N ASP A 42 -4.37 11.32 -2.94
CA ASP A 42 -4.35 9.89 -2.58
C ASP A 42 -2.93 9.28 -2.52
N ALA A 43 -1.94 9.95 -3.13
CA ALA A 43 -0.53 9.58 -3.04
C ALA A 43 0.41 10.78 -3.25
N ALA A 44 1.66 10.65 -2.78
CA ALA A 44 2.70 11.63 -3.05
C ALA A 44 3.41 11.33 -4.38
N VAL A 45 3.75 12.37 -5.16
CA VAL A 45 4.53 12.23 -6.40
C VAL A 45 5.91 12.86 -6.21
N VAL A 46 6.94 12.03 -6.36
CA VAL A 46 8.35 12.44 -6.34
C VAL A 46 8.95 12.21 -7.72
N ASN A 47 9.77 13.14 -8.17
CA ASN A 47 10.41 13.14 -9.46
C ASN A 47 11.94 13.35 -9.32
N PRO A 48 12.66 12.37 -8.75
CA PRO A 48 14.12 12.40 -8.81
C PRO A 48 14.57 12.25 -10.27
N GLU A 49 15.32 13.24 -10.76
CA GLU A 49 16.00 13.18 -12.06
C GLU A 49 15.09 12.90 -13.29
N GLY A 50 13.83 13.37 -13.25
CA GLY A 50 12.89 13.21 -14.37
C GLY A 50 12.15 11.86 -14.39
N LYS A 51 12.29 11.02 -13.36
CA LYS A 51 11.49 9.81 -13.16
C LYS A 51 10.39 10.06 -12.13
N LYS A 52 9.14 10.17 -12.60
CA LYS A 52 7.98 10.25 -11.71
C LYS A 52 7.74 8.93 -10.99
N VAL A 53 7.77 8.98 -9.67
CA VAL A 53 7.48 7.88 -8.75
C VAL A 53 6.31 8.31 -7.88
N VAL A 54 5.29 7.47 -7.83
CA VAL A 54 4.11 7.68 -6.96
C VAL A 54 4.26 6.79 -5.75
N VAL A 55 4.08 7.36 -4.56
CA VAL A 55 4.25 6.68 -3.27
C VAL A 55 2.99 6.87 -2.45
N THR A 56 2.38 5.76 -2.06
CA THR A 56 1.29 5.71 -1.07
C THR A 56 1.69 4.79 0.08
N THR A 57 1.09 4.99 1.24
CA THR A 57 1.25 4.12 2.40
C THR A 57 -0.01 4.11 3.23
N ASP A 58 -0.52 2.91 3.49
CA ASP A 58 -1.65 2.69 4.39
C ASP A 58 -1.32 1.73 5.52
N ILE A 59 -1.89 2.00 6.69
CA ILE A 59 -1.73 1.17 7.89
C ILE A 59 -3.06 0.51 8.24
N LEU A 60 -3.07 -0.82 8.28
CA LEU A 60 -4.17 -1.59 8.85
C LEU A 60 -3.84 -1.93 10.30
N ALA A 61 -4.63 -1.38 11.22
CA ALA A 61 -4.50 -1.58 12.66
C ALA A 61 -5.64 -2.43 13.24
N GLU A 62 -5.30 -3.37 14.13
CA GLU A 62 -6.27 -4.19 14.86
C GLU A 62 -7.16 -3.31 15.76
N GLY A 63 -8.46 -3.58 15.78
CA GLY A 63 -9.45 -2.83 16.55
C GLY A 63 -9.96 -1.55 15.86
N VAL A 64 -9.31 -1.14 14.77
CA VAL A 64 -9.74 -0.03 13.91
C VAL A 64 -10.17 -0.54 12.53
N HIS A 65 -9.27 -1.23 11.84
CA HIS A 65 -9.46 -1.64 10.43
C HIS A 65 -9.85 -3.10 10.26
N PHE A 66 -9.46 -3.94 11.22
CA PHE A 66 -9.78 -5.36 11.24
C PHE A 66 -9.85 -5.89 12.67
N ASN A 67 -10.43 -7.08 12.80
CA ASN A 67 -10.47 -7.84 14.03
C ASN A 67 -10.12 -9.30 13.71
N LEU A 68 -9.14 -9.86 14.41
CA LEU A 68 -8.64 -11.21 14.16
C LEU A 68 -9.67 -12.31 14.44
N GLY A 69 -10.73 -12.01 15.20
CA GLY A 69 -11.85 -12.93 15.41
C GLY A 69 -12.73 -13.12 14.17
N TYR A 70 -12.70 -12.21 13.21
CA TYR A 70 -13.56 -12.22 12.02
C TYR A 70 -12.81 -12.18 10.69
N ALA A 71 -11.52 -11.79 10.69
CA ALA A 71 -10.71 -11.65 9.49
C ALA A 71 -9.54 -12.66 9.50
N PRO A 72 -9.59 -13.70 8.64
CA PRO A 72 -8.44 -14.59 8.44
C PRO A 72 -7.21 -13.81 7.98
N LEU A 73 -6.03 -14.17 8.49
CA LEU A 73 -4.77 -13.46 8.22
C LEU A 73 -4.43 -13.41 6.73
N LYS A 74 -4.75 -14.48 6.00
CA LYS A 74 -4.58 -14.52 4.54
C LYS A 74 -5.41 -13.45 3.82
N HIS A 75 -6.65 -13.21 4.26
CA HIS A 75 -7.49 -12.16 3.69
C HIS A 75 -6.99 -10.77 4.09
N LEU A 76 -6.49 -10.63 5.32
CA LEU A 76 -5.87 -9.40 5.78
C LEU A 76 -4.65 -9.03 4.92
N GLY A 77 -3.78 -9.99 4.63
CA GLY A 77 -2.61 -9.78 3.77
C GLY A 77 -3.00 -9.38 2.34
N TYR A 78 -4.04 -10.01 1.78
CA TYR A 78 -4.58 -9.62 0.47
C TYR A 78 -5.14 -8.19 0.50
N LYS A 79 -5.96 -7.86 1.51
CA LYS A 79 -6.54 -6.53 1.69
C LYS A 79 -5.46 -5.46 1.85
N ALA A 80 -4.40 -5.72 2.62
CA ALA A 80 -3.30 -4.80 2.82
C ALA A 80 -2.65 -4.36 1.50
N VAL A 81 -2.51 -5.27 0.54
CA VAL A 81 -2.00 -4.94 -0.79
C VAL A 81 -3.04 -4.18 -1.60
N VAL A 82 -4.26 -4.73 -1.71
CA VAL A 82 -5.29 -4.18 -2.63
C VAL A 82 -5.70 -2.75 -2.31
N VAL A 83 -5.76 -2.36 -1.03
CA VAL A 83 -6.10 -0.99 -0.64
C VAL A 83 -5.08 -0.01 -1.21
N ASN A 84 -3.78 -0.22 -0.95
CA ASN A 84 -2.71 0.62 -1.51
C ASN A 84 -2.70 0.62 -3.06
N LEU A 85 -3.10 -0.48 -3.70
CA LEU A 85 -3.21 -0.53 -5.17
C LEU A 85 -4.36 0.30 -5.71
N SER A 86 -5.44 0.45 -4.94
CA SER A 86 -6.56 1.31 -5.30
C SER A 86 -6.12 2.77 -5.39
N ASP A 87 -5.33 3.24 -4.43
CA ASP A 87 -4.83 4.63 -4.41
C ASP A 87 -3.89 4.89 -5.59
N LEU A 88 -2.99 3.95 -5.87
CA LEU A 88 -2.13 4.04 -7.06
C LEU A 88 -2.93 4.04 -8.36
N ALA A 89 -4.02 3.27 -8.42
CA ALA A 89 -4.91 3.26 -9.58
C ALA A 89 -5.67 4.59 -9.73
N ALA A 90 -6.09 5.23 -8.63
CA ALA A 90 -6.69 6.57 -8.63
C ALA A 90 -5.73 7.61 -9.22
N MET A 91 -4.44 7.47 -8.93
CA MET A 91 -3.36 8.32 -9.46
C MET A 91 -2.87 7.93 -10.87
N ASN A 92 -3.53 6.96 -11.52
CA ASN A 92 -3.12 6.41 -12.83
C ASN A 92 -1.65 5.93 -12.85
N ALA A 93 -1.16 5.44 -11.71
CA ALA A 93 0.20 4.95 -11.53
C ALA A 93 0.28 3.44 -11.77
N VAL A 94 1.43 2.98 -12.27
CA VAL A 94 1.70 1.55 -12.42
C VAL A 94 2.49 1.07 -11.19
N PRO A 95 1.92 0.19 -10.36
CA PRO A 95 2.61 -0.34 -9.18
C PRO A 95 3.81 -1.20 -9.59
N SER A 96 4.95 -0.97 -8.96
CA SER A 96 6.22 -1.67 -9.28
C SER A 96 6.81 -2.42 -8.09
N GLN A 97 6.66 -1.87 -6.88
CA GLN A 97 7.22 -2.40 -5.64
C GLN A 97 6.22 -2.15 -4.51
N ILE A 98 6.32 -2.97 -3.46
CA ILE A 98 5.59 -2.75 -2.21
C ILE A 98 6.57 -2.72 -1.05
N LEU A 99 6.28 -1.90 -0.05
CA LEU A 99 6.96 -1.90 1.24
C LEU A 99 5.97 -2.39 2.29
N VAL A 100 6.38 -3.35 3.11
CA VAL A 100 5.53 -3.89 4.18
C VAL A 100 6.16 -3.55 5.52
N SER A 101 5.44 -2.78 6.32
CA SER A 101 5.75 -2.55 7.74
C SER A 101 4.79 -3.36 8.59
N LEU A 102 5.33 -4.19 9.49
CA LEU A 102 4.56 -5.11 10.30
C LEU A 102 4.86 -4.87 11.79
N ALA A 103 3.82 -4.59 12.57
CA ALA A 103 3.87 -4.54 14.01
C ALA A 103 3.01 -5.67 14.58
N ALA A 104 3.62 -6.57 15.35
CA ALA A 104 2.92 -7.72 15.94
C ALA A 104 3.47 -8.06 17.33
N SER A 105 2.60 -8.66 18.16
CA SER A 105 2.99 -9.19 19.47
C SER A 105 3.76 -10.51 19.32
N ASN A 106 4.61 -10.83 20.28
CA ASN A 106 5.30 -12.12 20.36
C ASN A 106 4.37 -13.33 20.64
N ARG A 107 3.06 -13.10 20.80
CA ARG A 107 2.04 -14.14 20.98
C ARG A 107 1.68 -14.85 19.68
N PHE A 108 2.02 -14.26 18.53
CA PHE A 108 1.70 -14.86 17.24
C PHE A 108 2.72 -15.94 16.87
N PRO A 109 2.25 -17.12 16.43
CA PRO A 109 3.13 -18.15 15.89
C PRO A 109 3.68 -17.72 14.52
N VAL A 110 4.77 -18.35 14.07
CA VAL A 110 5.41 -18.00 12.78
C VAL A 110 4.45 -18.27 11.62
N GLU A 111 3.68 -19.34 11.72
CA GLU A 111 2.68 -19.81 10.77
C GLU A 111 1.61 -18.74 10.49
N ALA A 112 1.27 -17.92 11.49
CA ALA A 112 0.34 -16.80 11.31
C ALA A 112 0.90 -15.76 10.32
N PHE A 113 2.21 -15.49 10.39
CA PHE A 113 2.87 -14.59 9.44
C PHE A 113 3.03 -15.23 8.07
N GLU A 114 3.23 -16.55 7.99
CA GLU A 114 3.23 -17.26 6.72
C GLU A 114 1.88 -17.15 6.01
N GLU A 115 0.77 -17.28 6.74
CA GLU A 115 -0.57 -17.06 6.18
C GLU A 115 -0.78 -15.62 5.71
N LEU A 116 -0.33 -14.65 6.50
CA LEU A 116 -0.39 -13.23 6.14
C LEU A 116 0.38 -12.97 4.84
N TYR A 117 1.62 -13.45 4.75
CA TYR A 117 2.47 -13.30 3.56
C TYR A 117 1.95 -14.09 2.35
N ALA A 118 1.29 -15.23 2.56
CA ALA A 118 0.58 -15.93 1.50
C ALA A 118 -0.55 -15.06 0.92
N GLY A 119 -1.27 -14.33 1.78
CA GLY A 119 -2.26 -13.33 1.37
C GLY A 119 -1.65 -12.19 0.56
N ILE A 120 -0.53 -11.64 1.04
CA ILE A 120 0.23 -10.59 0.34
C ILE A 120 0.67 -11.07 -1.05
N GLY A 121 1.21 -12.29 -1.14
CA GLY A 121 1.63 -12.88 -2.41
C GLY A 121 0.49 -12.98 -3.42
N ILE A 122 -0.71 -13.34 -2.98
CA ILE A 122 -1.91 -13.33 -3.83
C ILE A 122 -2.26 -11.91 -4.28
N GLY A 123 -2.22 -10.93 -3.37
CA GLY A 123 -2.46 -9.52 -3.71
C GLY A 123 -1.47 -8.99 -4.74
N MET A 124 -0.19 -9.34 -4.60
CA MET A 124 0.85 -8.99 -5.56
C MET A 124 0.67 -9.67 -6.91
N SER A 125 0.14 -10.89 -6.95
CA SER A 125 -0.15 -11.57 -8.23
C SER A 125 -1.27 -10.88 -9.02
N ALA A 126 -2.15 -10.14 -8.34
CA ALA A 126 -3.20 -9.34 -8.96
C ALA A 126 -2.66 -8.02 -9.56
N LEU A 127 -1.39 -7.67 -9.30
CA LEU A 127 -0.74 -6.58 -10.02
C LEU A 127 -0.77 -6.89 -11.51
N PRO A 128 -1.21 -5.96 -12.37
CA PRO A 128 -0.92 -6.04 -13.79
C PRO A 128 0.59 -5.81 -13.96
N CYS A 129 1.38 -6.83 -13.61
CA CYS A 129 2.79 -6.91 -13.95
C CYS A 129 2.84 -7.13 -15.47
N ARG A 130 2.65 -6.05 -16.22
CA ARG A 130 3.10 -5.97 -17.61
C ARG A 130 4.61 -6.09 -17.54
N SER A 131 5.10 -7.32 -17.50
CA SER A 131 6.43 -7.67 -17.96
C SER A 131 6.53 -7.31 -19.44
N TYR A 132 6.63 -6.01 -19.75
CA TYR A 132 6.98 -5.52 -21.06
C TYR A 132 8.49 -5.61 -21.17
N ARG A 133 8.99 -6.78 -21.59
CA ARG A 133 10.40 -6.98 -21.90
C ARG A 133 10.54 -7.25 -23.40
N ARG A 134 10.69 -6.19 -24.20
CA ARG A 134 11.39 -6.31 -25.48
C ARG A 134 12.88 -6.37 -25.20
N ARG A 135 13.48 -7.48 -25.63
CA ARG A 135 14.90 -7.77 -25.88
C ARG A 135 15.76 -8.26 -24.69
N TYR A 136 16.05 -9.56 -24.80
CA TYR A 136 17.32 -10.25 -24.55
C TYR A 136 18.08 -9.91 -23.26
N HIS A 137 17.74 -10.61 -22.18
CA HIS A 137 18.59 -11.65 -21.56
C HIS A 137 17.99 -12.04 -20.21
N LYS A 138 17.67 -13.33 -20.08
CA LYS A 138 17.08 -14.04 -18.93
C LYS A 138 17.15 -13.29 -17.58
N PHE A 139 15.99 -12.90 -17.08
CA PHE A 139 15.75 -12.76 -15.64
C PHE A 139 14.44 -13.49 -15.37
N GLN A 140 14.54 -14.53 -14.55
CA GLN A 140 13.50 -15.50 -14.30
C GLN A 140 12.61 -14.99 -13.17
N CYS A 141 11.40 -14.53 -13.51
CA CYS A 141 10.34 -14.34 -12.54
C CYS A 141 9.93 -15.75 -12.05
N ARG A 142 10.35 -16.14 -10.85
CA ARG A 142 10.12 -17.49 -10.29
C ARG A 142 8.69 -17.77 -9.82
N THR A 143 7.74 -16.84 -9.99
CA THR A 143 6.36 -17.01 -9.51
C THR A 143 5.35 -17.46 -10.57
N CYS A 144 5.72 -17.51 -11.86
CA CYS A 144 4.84 -18.05 -12.90
C CYS A 144 5.40 -19.37 -13.44
N ASN A 145 5.12 -20.49 -12.76
CA ASN A 145 5.42 -21.82 -13.29
C ASN A 145 4.24 -22.45 -14.06
N GLU A 146 3.28 -21.64 -14.50
CA GLU A 146 2.26 -22.04 -15.46
C GLU A 146 2.11 -20.95 -16.53
N TYR A 147 2.47 -21.32 -17.76
CA TYR A 147 2.31 -20.49 -18.93
C TYR A 147 0.86 -20.60 -19.44
N TYR A 148 0.02 -19.60 -19.15
CA TYR A 148 -1.20 -19.38 -19.93
C TYR A 148 -1.26 -17.93 -20.42
N CYS A 149 -0.91 -17.75 -21.68
CA CYS A 149 -1.02 -16.48 -22.39
C CYS A 149 -2.44 -16.38 -22.97
N ASN A 150 -3.38 -15.80 -22.23
CA ASN A 150 -4.71 -15.49 -22.79
C ASN A 150 -4.58 -14.33 -23.79
N ARG A 151 -4.46 -14.66 -25.09
CA ARG A 151 -4.69 -13.67 -26.16
C ARG A 151 -6.20 -13.42 -26.29
N PRO A 152 -6.65 -12.23 -26.73
CA PRO A 152 -8.08 -11.92 -26.95
C PRO A 152 -8.74 -12.72 -28.09
N THR A 153 -8.13 -13.81 -28.57
CA THR A 153 -8.52 -14.54 -29.78
C THR A 153 -8.87 -16.01 -29.52
N GLY A 154 -9.01 -16.44 -28.26
CA GLY A 154 -9.63 -17.73 -27.93
C GLY A 154 -8.96 -18.97 -28.55
N ARG A 155 -7.64 -18.96 -28.77
CA ARG A 155 -6.90 -20.16 -29.17
C ARG A 155 -5.70 -20.39 -28.26
N THR A 156 -5.73 -21.52 -27.57
CA THR A 156 -4.62 -22.08 -26.82
C THR A 156 -3.73 -22.84 -27.79
N GLU A 157 -2.53 -22.31 -28.05
CA GLU A 157 -1.47 -23.08 -28.70
C GLU A 157 -0.27 -23.11 -27.76
N ASN A 158 0.31 -24.30 -27.60
CA ASN A 158 1.52 -24.53 -26.82
C ASN A 158 2.68 -23.71 -27.42
N CYS A 159 3.46 -23.04 -26.57
CA CYS A 159 4.73 -22.45 -26.98
C CYS A 159 5.78 -23.52 -27.28
#